data_AF-A0A822Z7H5-F1
#
_entry.id   AF-A0A822Z7H5-F1
#
_cell.length_a   1.000
_cell.length_b   1.000
_cell.length_c   1.000
_cell.angle_alpha   90.00
_cell.angle_beta   90.00
_cell.angle_gamma   90.00
#
_symmetry.space_group_name_H-M   'P 1'
#
loop_
_entity.id
_entity.type
_entity.pdbx_description
1 polymer ?
#
loop_
_entity_poly.entity_id
_entity_poly.type
_entity_poly.pdbx_seq_one_letter_code
_entity_poly.pdbx_strand_id
1 'polypeptide(L)'
;MSVYAIFQGVGYPLDIVVCSALGADMYDCVYPTRTARFGTALIPEGVLKLKHTAMADDVRPIDPTCNCMVCKNYTRAYIHCLVTKDAMGSQLLSYHNLYYMMKLGRDLHTSIIQGCFPEFVCGFLQKMFPKGDVPEWVCNAMEVAGIDISSCCAPFSSS
;
A
#
# COMPACT_ATOMS: atom_id res chain seq x y z
N MET A 1 -26.00 -1.35 -9.65
CA MET A 1 -25.00 -1.45 -10.73
C MET A 1 -24.08 -2.60 -10.34
N SER A 2 -24.19 -3.76 -10.99
CA SER A 2 -23.37 -4.95 -10.67
C SER A 2 -22.66 -5.36 -11.94
N VAL A 3 -21.48 -4.80 -12.15
CA VAL A 3 -20.53 -5.25 -13.17
C VAL A 3 -19.29 -5.66 -12.37
N TYR A 4 -19.01 -6.95 -12.31
CA TYR A 4 -17.80 -7.49 -11.69
C TYR A 4 -16.62 -7.13 -12.60
N ALA A 5 -15.88 -6.08 -12.27
CA ALA A 5 -14.77 -5.59 -13.07
C ALA A 5 -13.46 -6.14 -12.48
N ILE A 6 -12.93 -7.17 -13.15
CA ILE A 6 -11.65 -7.80 -12.78
C ILE A 6 -10.51 -7.02 -13.42
N PHE A 7 -9.65 -6.41 -12.61
CA PHE A 7 -8.41 -5.80 -13.08
C PHE A 7 -7.24 -6.78 -12.89
N GLN A 8 -6.75 -7.32 -14.01
CA GLN A 8 -5.57 -8.19 -14.00
C GLN A 8 -4.28 -7.37 -14.10
N GLY A 9 -3.33 -7.66 -13.22
CA GLY A 9 -2.00 -7.02 -13.21
C GLY A 9 -1.92 -5.69 -12.44
N VAL A 10 -3.01 -5.23 -11.82
CA VAL A 10 -3.02 -4.04 -10.96
C VAL A 10 -2.73 -4.47 -9.52
N GLY A 11 -1.61 -4.04 -8.96
CA GLY A 11 -1.17 -4.48 -7.63
C GLY A 11 -0.50 -3.42 -6.77
N TYR A 12 -0.38 -2.19 -7.27
CA TYR A 12 0.09 -1.09 -6.45
C TYR A 12 -1.04 -0.62 -5.52
N PRO A 13 -0.79 -0.38 -4.23
CA PRO A 13 -1.84 -0.01 -3.28
C PRO A 13 -2.69 1.20 -3.70
N LEU A 14 -2.07 2.21 -4.32
CA LEU A 14 -2.77 3.38 -4.84
C LEU A 14 -3.78 3.01 -5.93
N ASP A 15 -3.34 2.23 -6.91
CA ASP A 15 -4.16 1.85 -8.06
C ASP A 15 -5.39 1.05 -7.61
N ILE A 16 -5.24 0.19 -6.60
CA ILE A 16 -6.37 -0.56 -6.03
C ILE A 16 -7.42 0.38 -5.43
N VAL A 17 -6.98 1.40 -4.67
CA VAL A 17 -7.90 2.37 -4.08
C VAL A 17 -8.62 3.18 -5.17
N VAL A 18 -7.89 3.63 -6.19
CA VAL A 18 -8.45 4.40 -7.31
C VAL A 18 -9.42 3.56 -8.15
N CYS A 19 -9.02 2.36 -8.54
CA CYS A 19 -9.89 1.47 -9.31
C CYS A 19 -11.15 1.08 -8.53
N SER A 20 -11.06 0.92 -7.21
CA SER A 20 -12.24 0.63 -6.38
C SER A 20 -13.18 1.82 -6.30
N ALA A 21 -12.66 3.05 -6.29
CA ALA A 21 -13.49 4.25 -6.42
C ALA A 21 -14.25 4.28 -7.76
N LEU A 22 -13.65 3.76 -8.82
CA LEU A 22 -14.25 3.63 -10.15
C LEU A 22 -15.16 2.40 -10.32
N GLY A 23 -15.34 1.60 -9.27
CA GLY A 23 -16.26 0.45 -9.26
C GLY A 23 -15.62 -0.91 -9.53
N ALA A 24 -14.29 -1.04 -9.48
CA ALA A 24 -13.63 -2.34 -9.52
C ALA A 24 -13.72 -3.09 -8.18
N ASP A 25 -13.93 -4.39 -8.25
CA ASP A 25 -14.24 -5.26 -7.12
C ASP A 25 -13.26 -6.44 -6.93
N MET A 26 -12.54 -6.83 -8.00
CA MET A 26 -11.59 -7.93 -7.96
C MET A 26 -10.25 -7.56 -8.58
N TYR A 27 -9.16 -7.94 -7.88
CA TYR A 27 -7.78 -7.64 -8.26
C TYR A 27 -6.92 -8.89 -8.22
N ASP A 28 -6.08 -9.08 -9.24
CA ASP A 28 -4.94 -9.99 -9.17
C ASP A 28 -3.64 -9.25 -9.50
N CYS A 29 -2.57 -9.59 -8.78
CA CYS A 29 -1.23 -9.14 -9.14
C CYS A 29 -0.15 -9.94 -8.41
N VAL A 30 0.97 -10.14 -9.11
CA VAL A 30 2.21 -10.66 -8.51
C VAL A 30 3.03 -9.59 -7.78
N TYR A 31 2.58 -8.33 -7.75
CA TYR A 31 3.31 -7.21 -7.15
C TYR A 31 3.80 -7.47 -5.71
N PRO A 32 2.97 -7.93 -4.75
CA PRO A 32 3.44 -8.11 -3.36
C PRO A 32 4.54 -9.16 -3.23
N THR A 33 4.47 -10.26 -3.98
CA THR A 33 5.47 -11.34 -3.94
C THR A 33 6.70 -11.01 -4.79
N ARG A 34 6.53 -10.32 -5.92
CA ARG A 34 7.64 -9.85 -6.76
C ARG A 34 8.50 -8.82 -6.02
N THR A 35 7.88 -7.83 -5.38
CA THR A 35 8.59 -6.79 -4.61
C THR A 35 9.30 -7.36 -3.38
N ALA A 36 8.70 -8.35 -2.72
CA ALA A 36 9.32 -9.07 -1.60
C ALA A 36 10.64 -9.75 -2.01
N ARG A 37 10.72 -10.36 -3.20
CA ARG A 37 11.97 -10.97 -3.73
C ARG A 37 13.08 -9.94 -3.94
N PHE A 38 12.72 -8.70 -4.27
CA PHE A 38 13.69 -7.61 -4.36
C PHE A 38 14.05 -7.02 -3.00
N GLY A 39 13.50 -7.53 -1.89
CA GLY A 39 13.78 -7.03 -0.55
C GLY A 39 13.01 -5.76 -0.20
N THR A 40 11.85 -5.55 -0.81
CA THR A 40 11.00 -4.38 -0.58
C THR A 40 9.73 -4.79 0.15
N ALA A 41 9.46 -4.12 1.27
CA ALA A 41 8.25 -4.29 2.07
C ALA A 41 7.23 -3.19 1.72
N LEU A 42 5.94 -3.53 1.70
CA LEU A 42 4.84 -2.57 1.56
C LEU A 42 4.50 -2.00 2.93
N ILE A 43 4.38 -0.67 3.02
CA ILE A 43 4.00 0.06 4.22
C ILE A 43 2.95 1.12 3.87
N PRO A 44 2.16 1.62 4.84
CA PRO A 44 1.17 2.67 4.58
C PRO A 44 1.74 3.92 3.91
N GLU A 45 2.99 4.25 4.20
CA GLU A 45 3.72 5.40 3.67
C GLU A 45 4.38 5.12 2.30
N GLY A 46 4.14 3.96 1.70
CA GLY A 46 4.68 3.55 0.40
C GLY A 46 5.50 2.27 0.49
N VAL A 47 6.80 2.35 0.20
CA VAL A 47 7.66 1.18 0.08
C VAL A 47 8.93 1.31 0.91
N LEU A 48 9.24 0.28 1.68
CA LEU A 48 10.45 0.18 2.50
C LEU A 48 11.45 -0.77 1.85
N LYS A 49 12.58 -0.26 1.39
CA LYS A 49 13.66 -1.06 0.81
C LYS A 49 14.60 -1.57 1.89
N LEU A 50 14.43 -2.83 2.30
CA LEU A 50 15.20 -3.45 3.38
C LEU A 50 16.62 -3.84 2.98
N LYS A 51 17.00 -3.72 1.70
CA LYS A 51 18.41 -3.89 1.27
C LYS A 51 19.30 -2.68 1.58
N HIS A 52 18.73 -1.52 1.91
CA HIS A 52 19.53 -0.35 2.25
C HIS A 52 20.30 -0.56 3.56
N THR A 53 21.55 -0.12 3.57
CA THR A 53 22.45 -0.18 4.74
C THR A 53 21.89 0.54 5.96
N ALA A 54 21.09 1.60 5.75
CA ALA A 54 20.40 2.31 6.84
C ALA A 54 19.46 1.41 7.66
N MET A 55 19.03 0.27 7.12
CA MET A 55 18.15 -0.68 7.80
C MET A 55 18.93 -1.72 8.62
N ALA A 56 20.26 -1.78 8.52
CA ALA A 56 21.08 -2.79 9.18
C ALA A 56 21.03 -2.71 10.71
N ASP A 57 20.91 -1.51 11.26
CA ASP A 57 20.89 -1.24 12.70
C ASP A 57 19.49 -0.85 13.23
N ASP A 58 18.46 -0.87 12.36
CA ASP A 58 17.10 -0.50 12.74
C ASP A 58 16.38 -1.66 13.46
N VAL A 59 16.24 -1.55 14.78
CA VAL A 59 15.55 -2.54 15.62
C VAL A 59 14.02 -2.42 15.60
N ARG A 60 13.45 -1.46 14.87
CA ARG A 60 11.99 -1.31 14.75
C ARG A 60 11.39 -2.42 13.87
N PRO A 61 10.10 -2.75 14.05
CA PRO A 61 9.39 -3.63 13.11
C PRO A 61 9.20 -2.94 11.75
N ILE A 62 8.83 -3.69 10.71
CA ILE A 62 8.58 -3.10 9.37
C ILE A 62 7.53 -1.99 9.47
N ASP A 63 6.38 -2.29 10.07
CA ASP A 63 5.29 -1.35 10.34
C ASP A 63 4.75 -1.62 11.76
N PRO A 64 4.80 -0.64 12.68
CA PRO A 64 4.30 -0.80 14.04
C PRO A 64 2.78 -0.98 14.12
N THR A 65 2.04 -0.58 13.09
CA THR A 65 0.58 -0.74 13.01
C THR A 65 0.15 -2.07 12.38
N CYS A 66 1.10 -2.88 11.92
CA CYS A 66 0.86 -4.16 11.27
C CYS A 66 0.88 -5.30 12.30
N ASN A 67 -0.21 -6.09 12.32
CA ASN A 67 -0.39 -7.21 13.22
C ASN A 67 0.09 -8.56 12.65
N CYS A 68 0.83 -8.55 11.55
CA CYS A 68 1.32 -9.77 10.91
C CYS A 68 2.39 -10.46 11.80
N MET A 69 2.55 -11.77 11.63
CA MET A 69 3.59 -12.56 12.33
C MET A 69 4.98 -11.93 12.20
N VAL A 70 5.28 -11.33 11.04
CA VAL A 70 6.62 -10.80 10.75
C VAL A 70 6.91 -9.54 11.56
N CYS A 71 5.96 -8.59 11.58
CA CYS A 71 6.11 -7.36 12.35
C CYS A 71 6.10 -7.59 13.87
N LYS A 72 5.49 -8.67 14.35
CA LYS A 72 5.48 -9.03 15.77
C LYS A 72 6.78 -9.67 16.26
N ASN A 73 7.44 -10.45 15.40
CA ASN A 73 8.53 -11.32 15.83
C ASN A 73 9.92 -10.88 15.31
N TYR A 74 9.98 -10.02 14.29
CA TYR A 74 11.24 -9.66 13.63
C TYR A 74 11.43 -8.16 13.48
N THR A 75 12.69 -7.73 13.55
CA THR A 75 13.12 -6.34 13.35
C THR A 75 13.58 -6.11 11.92
N ARG A 76 13.61 -4.84 11.48
CA ARG A 76 14.12 -4.45 10.16
C ARG A 76 15.58 -4.86 9.96
N ALA A 77 16.42 -4.69 10.98
CA ALA A 77 17.81 -5.16 11.02
C ALA A 77 17.94 -6.66 10.75
N TYR A 78 17.11 -7.46 11.42
CA TYR A 78 17.13 -8.91 11.23
C TYR A 78 16.72 -9.29 9.81
N ILE A 79 15.67 -8.66 9.29
CA ILE A 79 15.19 -8.92 7.92
C ILE A 79 16.19 -8.42 6.88
N HIS A 80 16.87 -7.28 7.11
CA HIS A 80 17.96 -6.80 6.26
C HIS A 80 19.08 -7.85 6.11
N CYS A 81 19.50 -8.44 7.24
CA CYS A 81 20.49 -9.50 7.27
C CYS A 81 20.02 -10.72 6.47
N LEU A 82 18.78 -11.17 6.69
CA LEU A 82 18.20 -12.31 5.98
C LEU A 82 18.06 -12.05 4.48
N VAL A 83 17.51 -10.92 4.06
CA VAL A 83 17.30 -10.56 2.65
C VAL A 83 18.61 -10.53 1.85
N THR A 84 19.72 -10.28 2.51
CA THR A 84 21.05 -10.22 1.90
C THR A 84 21.73 -11.60 1.84
N LYS A 85 21.37 -12.52 2.73
CA LYS A 85 22.10 -13.79 2.94
C LYS A 85 21.29 -15.05 2.64
N ASP A 86 19.96 -14.99 2.70
CA ASP A 86 19.08 -16.16 2.67
C ASP A 86 17.75 -15.86 1.95
N ALA A 87 17.22 -16.86 1.24
CA ALA A 87 15.91 -16.83 0.62
C ALA A 87 14.77 -16.67 1.64
N MET A 88 14.98 -17.06 2.91
CA MET A 88 14.03 -16.87 4.00
C MET A 88 13.57 -15.41 4.16
N GLY A 89 14.44 -14.43 3.90
CA GLY A 89 14.07 -13.01 3.94
C GLY A 89 12.96 -12.67 2.95
N SER A 90 13.01 -13.26 1.75
CA SER A 90 11.98 -13.04 0.73
C SER A 90 10.63 -13.69 1.08
N GLN A 91 10.64 -14.80 1.82
CA GLN A 91 9.42 -15.47 2.29
C GLN A 91 8.73 -14.65 3.38
N LEU A 92 9.48 -14.16 4.37
CA LEU A 92 8.95 -13.29 5.42
C LEU A 92 8.38 -12.00 4.82
N LEU A 93 9.06 -11.39 3.85
CA LEU A 93 8.53 -10.21 3.18
C LEU A 93 7.30 -10.49 2.34
N SER A 94 7.24 -11.65 1.68
CA SER A 94 6.06 -12.05 0.93
C SER A 94 4.85 -12.19 1.86
N TYR A 95 5.03 -12.78 3.04
CA TYR A 95 3.98 -12.89 4.05
C TYR A 95 3.50 -11.51 4.52
N HIS A 96 4.42 -10.60 4.84
CA HIS A 96 4.09 -9.23 5.25
C HIS A 96 3.33 -8.48 4.14
N ASN A 97 3.84 -8.51 2.92
CA ASN A 97 3.24 -7.80 1.78
C ASN A 97 1.84 -8.33 1.46
N LEU A 98 1.63 -9.65 1.48
CA LEU A 98 0.30 -10.24 1.30
C LEU A 98 -0.65 -9.84 2.42
N TYR A 99 -0.19 -9.86 3.68
CA TYR A 99 -0.99 -9.42 4.81
C TYR A 99 -1.43 -7.95 4.67
N TYR A 100 -0.51 -7.07 4.24
CA TYR A 100 -0.80 -5.67 3.99
C TYR A 100 -1.89 -5.51 2.91
N MET A 101 -1.77 -6.19 1.77
CA MET A 101 -2.76 -6.12 0.70
C MET A 101 -4.13 -6.65 1.13
N MET A 102 -4.17 -7.75 1.89
CA MET A 102 -5.41 -8.28 2.46
C MET A 102 -6.03 -7.37 3.53
N LYS A 103 -5.20 -6.61 4.26
CA LYS A 103 -5.68 -5.60 5.21
C LYS A 103 -6.26 -4.40 4.45
N LEU A 104 -5.56 -3.90 3.43
CA LEU A 104 -6.04 -2.82 2.57
C LEU A 104 -7.41 -3.14 1.95
N GLY A 105 -7.57 -4.34 1.38
CA GLY A 105 -8.86 -4.76 0.82
C GLY A 105 -9.98 -4.87 1.85
N ARG A 106 -9.67 -5.28 3.08
CA ARG A 106 -10.65 -5.31 4.19
C ARG A 106 -11.04 -3.92 4.63
N ASP A 107 -10.07 -3.04 4.85
CA ASP A 107 -10.31 -1.65 5.28
C ASP A 107 -11.14 -0.91 4.21
N LEU A 108 -10.82 -1.13 2.93
CA LEU A 108 -11.57 -0.61 1.79
C LEU A 108 -13.02 -1.09 1.83
N HIS A 109 -13.25 -2.40 1.91
CA HIS A 109 -14.59 -2.97 1.97
C HIS A 109 -15.39 -2.47 3.19
N THR A 110 -14.76 -2.35 4.36
CA THR A 110 -15.40 -1.81 5.57
C THR A 110 -15.81 -0.35 5.39
N SER A 111 -14.98 0.48 4.77
CA SER A 111 -15.30 1.89 4.52
C SER A 111 -16.49 2.06 3.57
N ILE A 112 -16.61 1.19 2.56
CA ILE A 112 -17.77 1.18 1.64
C ILE A 112 -19.05 0.80 2.40
N ILE A 113 -19.02 -0.25 3.23
CA ILE A 113 -20.18 -0.66 4.04
C ILE A 113 -20.62 0.46 4.98
N GLN A 114 -19.67 1.19 5.57
CA GLN A 114 -19.94 2.27 6.50
C GLN A 114 -20.32 3.59 5.81
N GLY A 115 -20.24 3.66 4.48
CA GLY A 115 -20.50 4.89 3.72
C GLY A 115 -19.43 5.97 3.91
N CYS A 116 -18.26 5.63 4.43
CA CYS A 116 -17.15 6.55 4.73
C CYS A 116 -15.93 6.33 3.80
N PHE A 117 -16.19 5.90 2.56
CA PHE A 117 -15.15 5.64 1.58
C PHE A 117 -14.36 6.91 1.19
N PRO A 118 -14.96 8.09 0.98
CA PRO A 118 -14.20 9.33 0.74
C PRO A 118 -13.19 9.65 1.84
N GLU A 119 -13.56 9.51 3.11
CA GLU A 119 -12.69 9.76 4.26
C GLU A 119 -11.53 8.75 4.31
N PHE A 120 -11.81 7.50 3.96
CA PHE A 120 -10.78 6.46 3.83
C PHE A 120 -9.76 6.81 2.74
N VAL A 121 -10.22 7.22 1.54
CA VAL A 121 -9.34 7.61 0.44
C VAL A 121 -8.46 8.79 0.84
N CYS A 122 -9.05 9.81 1.45
CA CYS A 122 -8.33 10.98 1.95
C CYS A 122 -7.25 10.59 2.98
N GLY A 123 -7.61 9.76 3.97
CA GLY A 123 -6.65 9.27 4.96
C GLY A 123 -5.56 8.38 4.37
N PHE A 124 -5.85 7.64 3.30
CA PHE A 124 -4.87 6.85 2.56
C PHE A 124 -3.90 7.75 1.79
N LEU A 125 -4.41 8.73 1.04
CA LEU A 125 -3.59 9.67 0.28
C LEU A 125 -2.68 10.51 1.17
N GLN A 126 -3.17 10.97 2.33
CA GLN A 126 -2.36 11.70 3.31
C GLN A 126 -1.17 10.88 3.84
N LYS A 127 -1.37 9.57 4.07
CA LYS A 127 -0.30 8.67 4.52
C LYS A 127 0.71 8.40 3.40
N MET A 128 0.23 8.19 2.18
CA MET A 128 1.07 7.85 1.04
C MET A 128 1.84 9.06 0.49
N PHE A 129 1.22 10.24 0.52
CA PHE A 129 1.76 11.51 0.03
C PHE A 129 1.73 12.56 1.14
N PRO A 130 2.60 12.46 2.16
CA PRO A 130 2.58 13.40 3.30
C PRO A 130 2.89 14.85 2.90
N LYS A 131 3.50 15.06 1.73
CA LYS A 131 3.78 16.40 1.17
C LYS A 131 2.62 16.97 0.35
N GLY A 132 1.58 16.17 0.07
CA GLY A 132 0.48 16.54 -0.81
C GLY A 132 0.78 16.42 -2.31
N ASP A 133 1.91 15.81 -2.68
CA ASP A 133 2.34 15.59 -4.08
C ASP A 133 1.54 14.47 -4.77
N VAL A 134 0.21 14.60 -4.81
CA VAL A 134 -0.68 13.60 -5.42
C VAL A 134 -0.61 13.71 -6.96
N PRO A 135 -0.41 12.60 -7.69
CA PRO A 135 -0.36 12.64 -9.15
C PRO A 135 -1.67 13.11 -9.79
N GLU A 136 -1.58 13.89 -10.87
CA GLU A 136 -2.73 14.48 -11.58
C GLU A 136 -3.77 13.42 -12.01
N TRP A 137 -3.33 12.26 -12.48
CA TRP A 137 -4.25 11.19 -12.89
C TRP A 137 -5.11 10.66 -11.74
N VAL A 138 -4.63 10.72 -10.50
CA VAL A 138 -5.40 10.34 -9.31
C VAL A 138 -6.49 11.37 -9.05
N CYS A 139 -6.15 12.66 -9.14
CA CYS A 139 -7.12 13.75 -9.00
C CYS A 139 -8.25 13.64 -10.04
N ASN A 140 -7.88 13.44 -11.30
CA ASN A 140 -8.84 13.28 -12.39
C ASN A 140 -9.74 12.04 -12.18
N ALA A 141 -9.18 10.92 -11.71
CA ALA A 141 -9.95 9.71 -11.43
C ALA A 141 -10.94 9.90 -10.26
N MET A 142 -10.53 10.63 -9.22
CA MET A 142 -11.40 10.91 -8.06
C MET A 142 -12.54 11.86 -8.42
N GLU A 143 -12.28 12.85 -9.29
CA GLU A 143 -13.32 13.72 -9.83
C GLU A 143 -14.38 12.93 -10.60
N VAL A 144 -13.95 11.99 -11.46
CA VAL A 144 -14.86 11.09 -12.18
C VAL A 144 -15.65 10.18 -11.24
N ALA A 145 -15.04 9.74 -10.13
CA ALA A 145 -15.71 8.96 -9.10
C ALA A 145 -16.66 9.78 -8.21
N GLY A 146 -16.68 11.11 -8.36
CA GLY A 146 -17.48 12.02 -7.53
C GLY A 146 -16.96 12.18 -6.10
N ILE A 147 -15.66 11.94 -5.87
CA ILE A 147 -15.01 12.03 -4.56
C ILE A 147 -14.19 13.32 -4.51
N ASP A 148 -14.58 14.23 -3.61
CA ASP A 148 -13.84 15.48 -3.41
C ASP A 148 -12.59 15.24 -2.54
N ILE A 149 -11.42 15.30 -3.18
CA ILE A 149 -10.10 15.15 -2.52
C ILE A 149 -9.38 16.49 -2.32
N SER A 150 -10.04 17.62 -2.59
CA SER A 150 -9.44 18.97 -2.52
C SER A 150 -8.89 19.33 -1.13
N SER A 151 -9.46 18.74 -0.07
CA SER A 151 -9.01 18.91 1.31
C SER A 151 -7.71 18.15 1.64
N CYS A 152 -7.32 17.18 0.79
CA CYS A 152 -6.25 16.22 1.05
C CYS A 152 -5.05 16.36 0.09
N CYS A 153 -5.23 17.07 -1.04
CA CYS A 153 -4.18 17.34 -2.01
C CYS A 153 -3.78 18.82 -1.94
N ALA A 154 -2.49 19.11 -1.73
CA ALA A 154 -2.01 20.44 -2.06
C ALA A 154 -2.05 20.57 -3.59
N PRO A 155 -2.51 21.71 -4.15
CA PRO A 155 -2.49 21.89 -5.60
C PRO A 155 -1.05 21.70 -6.10
N PHE A 156 -0.88 20.76 -7.02
CA PHE A 156 0.40 20.46 -7.67
C PHE A 156 0.92 21.76 -8.31
N SER A 157 1.95 22.38 -7.72
CA SER A 157 2.57 23.56 -8.33
C SER A 157 3.38 23.09 -9.53
N SER A 158 2.80 23.21 -10.72
CA SER A 158 3.51 23.03 -11.98
C SER A 158 4.71 23.99 -12.03
N SER A 159 5.92 23.43 -12.06
CA SER A 159 7.14 24.13 -12.45
C SER A 159 7.54 23.68 -13.84
#